data_AF-A0A963IP52-F1
#
_entry.id   AF-A0A963IP52-F1
#
_cell.length_a   1.000
_cell.length_b   1.000
_cell.length_c   1.000
_cell.angle_alpha   90.00
_cell.angle_beta   90.00
_cell.angle_gamma   90.00
#
_symmetry.space_group_name_H-M   'P 1'
#
loop_
_entity.id
_entity.type
_entity.pdbx_description
1 polymer ?
#
loop_
_entity_poly.entity_id
_entity_poly.type
_entity_poly.pdbx_seq_one_letter_code
_entity_poly.pdbx_strand_id
1 'polypeptide(L)'
;MSIASTAVAQGAAPWGEVHPDAEIVTAPVEVDGRVLFNVRGVTSFPAEARAAAIAARIERYASDPAADAGVVQVIDSTTHTAINIGDKVLMTLFDADARVEQTEREDLAIANSERISEAISDYRRERTPEVLRKHTVEALAAMLALAL
;
A
#
# COMPACT_ATOMS: atom_id res chain seq x y z
N MET A 1 -7.66 -4.78 -67.18
CA MET A 1 -8.04 -5.85 -66.25
C MET A 1 -6.89 -6.05 -65.27
N SER A 2 -6.95 -5.39 -64.10
CA SER A 2 -6.45 -5.95 -62.83
C SER A 2 -6.88 -4.99 -61.72
N ILE A 3 -7.81 -5.47 -60.90
CA ILE A 3 -8.37 -4.79 -59.73
C ILE A 3 -7.58 -5.22 -58.49
N ALA A 4 -7.41 -4.25 -57.60
CA ALA A 4 -7.19 -4.30 -56.15
C ALA A 4 -6.94 -5.65 -55.45
N SER A 5 -6.04 -5.64 -54.46
CA SER A 5 -6.49 -5.58 -53.06
C SER A 5 -5.32 -5.69 -52.09
N THR A 6 -5.26 -4.68 -51.22
CA THR A 6 -4.48 -4.63 -49.98
C THR A 6 -4.98 -5.71 -49.02
N ALA A 7 -4.06 -6.49 -48.43
CA ALA A 7 -4.37 -7.33 -47.27
C ALA A 7 -3.47 -6.90 -46.10
N VAL A 8 -4.00 -6.06 -45.22
CA VAL A 8 -3.43 -5.85 -43.89
C VAL A 8 -3.79 -7.08 -43.07
N ALA A 9 -2.78 -7.85 -42.68
CA ALA A 9 -2.95 -8.91 -41.71
C ALA A 9 -3.21 -8.30 -40.33
N GLN A 10 -4.49 -8.15 -39.95
CA GLN A 10 -4.89 -7.97 -38.57
C GLN A 10 -4.77 -9.32 -37.86
N GLY A 11 -3.64 -9.56 -37.22
CA GLY A 11 -3.50 -10.61 -36.22
C GLY A 11 -4.33 -10.23 -35.00
N ALA A 12 -5.46 -10.91 -34.83
CA ALA A 12 -6.37 -10.76 -33.71
C ALA A 12 -5.62 -10.93 -32.38
N ALA A 13 -5.70 -9.92 -31.50
CA ALA A 13 -5.33 -10.08 -30.11
C ALA A 13 -6.32 -11.06 -29.45
N PRO A 14 -5.88 -12.20 -28.88
CA PRO A 14 -6.77 -13.25 -28.38
C PRO A 14 -7.42 -12.96 -27.02
N TRP A 15 -7.36 -11.71 -26.55
CA TRP A 15 -7.99 -11.29 -25.30
C TRP A 15 -8.87 -10.09 -25.65
N GLY A 16 -10.18 -10.24 -25.41
CA GLY A 16 -11.21 -9.32 -25.85
C GLY A 16 -10.83 -7.86 -25.63
N GLU A 17 -11.17 -7.03 -26.62
CA GLU A 17 -11.09 -5.57 -26.54
C GLU A 17 -11.60 -5.12 -25.17
N VAL A 18 -10.69 -4.64 -24.33
CA VAL A 18 -11.07 -3.96 -23.09
C VAL A 18 -11.80 -2.72 -23.56
N HIS A 19 -13.12 -2.69 -23.39
CA HIS A 19 -13.92 -1.52 -23.75
C HIS A 19 -13.33 -0.31 -23.02
N PRO A 20 -12.97 0.78 -23.74
CA PRO A 20 -12.32 1.95 -23.15
C PRO A 20 -13.16 2.66 -22.08
N ASP A 21 -14.43 2.29 -21.95
CA ASP A 21 -15.42 2.91 -21.05
C ASP A 21 -15.72 2.08 -19.79
N ALA A 22 -15.05 0.94 -19.57
CA ALA A 22 -15.17 0.22 -18.31
C ALA A 22 -14.38 0.99 -17.23
N GLU A 23 -15.08 1.83 -16.46
CA GLU A 23 -14.51 2.54 -15.32
C GLU A 23 -13.79 1.55 -14.39
N ILE A 24 -12.49 1.76 -14.19
CA ILE A 24 -11.71 0.94 -13.27
C ILE A 24 -12.11 1.35 -11.85
N VAL A 25 -12.93 0.53 -11.21
CA VAL A 25 -13.33 0.73 -9.81
C VAL A 25 -12.10 0.63 -8.92
N THR A 26 -11.87 1.70 -8.15
CA THR A 26 -10.80 1.80 -7.16
C THR A 26 -11.37 2.12 -5.78
N ALA A 27 -10.62 1.77 -4.74
CA ALA A 27 -10.97 2.09 -3.37
C ALA A 27 -9.72 2.53 -2.59
N PRO A 28 -9.87 3.45 -1.62
CA PRO A 28 -8.76 3.95 -0.82
C PRO A 28 -8.34 2.91 0.23
N VAL A 29 -7.03 2.67 0.33
CA VAL A 29 -6.42 2.05 1.50
C VAL A 29 -6.29 3.12 2.57
N GLU A 30 -7.13 3.02 3.59
CA GLU A 30 -7.15 3.95 4.72
C GLU A 30 -6.63 3.24 5.98
N VAL A 31 -5.68 3.89 6.67
CA VAL A 31 -5.13 3.42 7.95
C VAL A 31 -5.25 4.56 8.94
N ASP A 32 -5.93 4.31 10.06
CA ASP A 32 -6.14 5.31 11.13
C ASP A 32 -6.71 6.65 10.62
N GLY A 33 -7.68 6.60 9.69
CA GLY A 33 -8.31 7.79 9.10
C GLY A 33 -7.50 8.48 8.01
N ARG A 34 -6.33 7.94 7.64
CA ARG A 34 -5.44 8.51 6.61
C ARG A 34 -5.44 7.64 5.37
N VAL A 35 -5.82 8.21 4.24
CA VAL A 35 -5.72 7.54 2.93
C VAL A 35 -4.26 7.49 2.52
N LEU A 36 -3.75 6.29 2.27
CA LEU A 36 -2.38 6.07 1.81
C LEU A 36 -2.32 6.13 0.29
N PHE A 37 -3.15 5.34 -0.39
CA PHE A 37 -3.23 5.23 -1.85
C PHE A 37 -4.51 4.50 -2.25
N ASN A 38 -4.85 4.54 -3.55
CA ASN A 38 -5.97 3.79 -4.09
C ASN A 38 -5.51 2.44 -4.65
N VAL A 39 -6.37 1.44 -4.57
CA VAL A 39 -6.17 0.13 -5.21
C VAL A 39 -7.36 -0.20 -6.10
N ARG A 40 -7.08 -0.71 -7.29
CA ARG A 40 -8.14 -1.24 -8.17
C ARG A 40 -8.62 -2.61 -7.70
N GLY A 41 -9.88 -2.90 -8.03
CA GLY A 41 -10.48 -4.21 -7.87
C GLY A 41 -10.33 -5.10 -9.11
N VAL A 42 -10.61 -6.38 -8.91
CA VAL A 42 -10.93 -7.35 -9.97
C VAL A 42 -12.22 -8.06 -9.61
N THR A 43 -12.85 -8.75 -10.56
CA THR A 43 -14.14 -9.43 -10.34
C THR A 43 -14.10 -10.43 -9.18
N SER A 44 -12.97 -11.11 -8.98
CA SER A 44 -12.76 -12.05 -7.87
C SER A 44 -12.33 -11.41 -6.55
N PHE A 45 -11.88 -10.15 -6.59
CA PHE A 45 -11.43 -9.41 -5.41
C PHE A 45 -11.73 -7.90 -5.60
N PRO A 46 -12.96 -7.46 -5.26
CA PRO A 46 -13.40 -6.08 -5.44
C PRO A 46 -12.49 -5.07 -4.74
N ALA A 47 -12.50 -3.82 -5.23
CA ALA A 47 -11.56 -2.79 -4.81
C ALA A 47 -11.63 -2.52 -3.30
N GLU A 48 -12.85 -2.38 -2.77
CA GLU A 48 -13.12 -2.10 -1.36
C GLU A 48 -12.65 -3.26 -0.47
N ALA A 49 -12.92 -4.49 -0.89
CA ALA A 49 -12.48 -5.68 -0.18
C ALA A 49 -10.95 -5.79 -0.18
N ARG A 50 -10.29 -5.47 -1.30
CA ARG A 50 -8.84 -5.44 -1.41
C ARG A 50 -8.24 -4.36 -0.51
N ALA A 51 -8.80 -3.15 -0.56
CA ALA A 51 -8.33 -2.03 0.23
C ALA A 51 -8.43 -2.32 1.73
N ALA A 52 -9.58 -2.80 2.19
CA ALA A 52 -9.81 -3.20 3.58
C ALA A 52 -8.86 -4.32 4.03
N ALA A 53 -8.60 -5.31 3.18
CA ALA A 53 -7.66 -6.38 3.51
C ALA A 53 -6.21 -5.90 3.64
N ILE A 54 -5.79 -4.92 2.83
CA ILE A 54 -4.47 -4.31 2.93
C ILE A 54 -4.37 -3.47 4.20
N ALA A 55 -5.33 -2.58 4.44
CA ALA A 55 -5.41 -1.77 5.66
C ALA A 55 -5.34 -2.63 6.93
N ALA A 56 -6.15 -3.70 7.00
CA ALA A 56 -6.18 -4.60 8.14
C ALA A 56 -4.84 -5.32 8.38
N ARG A 57 -4.03 -5.58 7.33
CA ARG A 57 -2.68 -6.15 7.50
C ARG A 57 -1.71 -5.11 8.05
N ILE A 58 -1.76 -3.88 7.53
CA ILE A 58 -0.93 -2.77 7.99
C ILE A 58 -1.23 -2.46 9.46
N GLU A 59 -2.51 -2.28 9.81
CA GLU A 59 -2.93 -1.99 11.19
C GLU A 59 -2.56 -3.11 12.16
N ARG A 60 -2.74 -4.37 11.76
CA ARG A 60 -2.35 -5.52 12.57
C ARG A 60 -0.85 -5.56 12.85
N TYR A 61 -0.04 -5.18 11.86
CA TYR A 61 1.40 -5.10 12.06
C TYR A 61 1.78 -3.89 12.92
N ALA A 62 1.17 -2.74 12.68
CA ALA A 62 1.45 -1.51 13.39
C ALA A 62 1.06 -1.60 14.88
N SER A 63 -0.03 -2.30 15.19
CA SER A 63 -0.55 -2.48 16.56
C SER A 63 0.10 -3.60 17.36
N ASP A 64 0.90 -4.47 16.73
CA ASP A 64 1.60 -5.56 17.41
C ASP A 64 2.94 -5.05 18.01
N PRO A 65 3.07 -4.91 19.34
CA PRO A 65 4.30 -4.42 19.97
C PRO A 65 5.43 -5.44 19.95
N ALA A 66 5.11 -6.72 19.72
CA ALA A 66 6.09 -7.79 19.58
C ALA A 66 6.57 -7.96 18.13
N ALA A 67 5.86 -7.35 17.16
CA ALA A 67 6.35 -7.27 15.80
C ALA A 67 7.60 -6.36 15.77
N ASP A 68 8.65 -6.85 15.10
CA ASP A 68 9.89 -6.09 14.91
C ASP A 68 9.60 -4.68 14.35
N ALA A 69 10.54 -3.76 14.46
CA ALA A 69 10.54 -2.53 13.68
C ALA A 69 10.93 -2.82 12.21
N GLY A 70 10.45 -3.94 11.67
CA GLY A 70 10.88 -4.49 10.39
C GLY A 70 10.76 -3.47 9.27
N VAL A 71 11.77 -3.44 8.41
CA VAL A 71 11.77 -2.58 7.22
C VAL A 71 10.74 -3.12 6.24
N VAL A 72 9.86 -2.25 5.74
CA VAL A 72 8.99 -2.58 4.61
C VAL A 72 9.88 -2.80 3.38
N GLN A 73 9.76 -3.97 2.77
CA GLN A 73 10.59 -4.42 1.66
C GLN A 73 9.78 -4.58 0.40
N VAL A 74 10.36 -4.17 -0.73
CA VAL A 74 9.83 -4.41 -2.06
C VAL A 74 10.57 -5.61 -2.66
N ILE A 75 9.83 -6.65 -3.02
CA ILE A 75 10.36 -7.85 -3.68
C ILE A 75 9.75 -7.92 -5.07
N ASP A 76 10.55 -7.61 -6.08
CA ASP A 76 10.12 -7.71 -7.47
C ASP A 76 10.22 -9.16 -7.99
N SER A 77 9.33 -9.47 -8.91
CA SER A 77 9.25 -10.73 -9.63
C SER A 77 8.71 -10.48 -11.03
N THR A 78 8.89 -11.42 -11.95
CA THR A 78 8.49 -11.23 -13.36
C THR A 78 7.03 -10.82 -13.52
N THR A 79 6.11 -11.39 -12.73
CA THR A 79 4.67 -11.21 -12.89
C THR A 79 4.03 -10.24 -11.90
N HIS A 80 4.73 -9.88 -10.83
CA HIS A 80 4.19 -9.08 -9.74
C HIS A 80 5.31 -8.50 -8.88
N THR A 81 4.99 -7.47 -8.12
CA THR A 81 5.88 -6.91 -7.11
C THR A 81 5.18 -6.99 -5.76
N ALA A 82 5.81 -7.63 -4.77
CA ALA A 82 5.27 -7.79 -3.44
C ALA A 82 5.85 -6.75 -2.48
N ILE A 83 5.00 -6.18 -1.63
CA ILE A 83 5.40 -5.33 -0.51
C ILE A 83 5.24 -6.13 0.76
N ASN A 84 6.35 -6.37 1.45
CA ASN A 84 6.45 -7.25 2.59
C ASN A 84 6.94 -6.50 3.82
N ILE A 85 6.70 -7.08 4.98
CA ILE A 85 7.35 -6.70 6.21
C ILE A 85 7.76 -7.96 6.99
N GLY A 86 9.07 -8.18 7.12
CA GLY A 86 9.59 -9.49 7.50
C GLY A 86 9.14 -10.58 6.52
N ASP A 87 8.50 -11.62 7.03
CA ASP A 87 7.94 -12.75 6.28
C ASP A 87 6.47 -12.54 5.85
N LYS A 88 5.85 -11.41 6.22
CA LYS A 88 4.43 -11.14 5.96
C LYS A 88 4.27 -10.29 4.71
N VAL A 89 3.44 -10.76 3.78
CA VAL A 89 3.02 -9.97 2.61
C VAL A 89 1.92 -9.00 3.03
N LEU A 90 2.15 -7.70 2.84
CA LEU A 90 1.16 -6.65 3.09
C LEU A 90 0.26 -6.44 1.87
N MET A 91 0.88 -6.35 0.69
CA MET A 91 0.16 -6.29 -0.58
C MET A 91 1.01 -6.79 -1.75
N THR A 92 0.33 -7.10 -2.85
CA THR A 92 0.96 -7.47 -4.13
C THR A 92 0.41 -6.56 -5.21
N LEU A 93 1.31 -6.04 -6.05
CA LEU A 93 1.04 -5.19 -7.19
C LEU A 93 1.26 -5.97 -8.49
N PHE A 94 0.40 -5.70 -9.46
CA PHE A 94 0.49 -6.18 -10.84
C PHE A 94 0.57 -5.00 -11.81
N ASP A 95 0.97 -5.23 -13.07
CA ASP A 95 1.09 -4.14 -14.07
C ASP A 95 -0.23 -3.40 -14.28
N ALA A 96 -1.33 -4.11 -14.09
CA ALA A 96 -2.65 -3.52 -14.20
C ALA A 96 -2.96 -2.52 -13.08
N ASP A 97 -2.31 -2.63 -11.91
CA ASP A 97 -2.38 -1.60 -10.88
C ASP A 97 -1.57 -0.37 -11.30
N ALA A 98 -0.35 -0.57 -11.81
CA ALA A 98 0.54 0.49 -12.26
C ALA A 98 -0.04 1.30 -13.44
N ARG A 99 -0.79 0.64 -14.33
CA ARG A 99 -1.50 1.31 -15.44
C ARG A 99 -2.55 2.30 -14.99
N VAL A 100 -3.17 2.12 -13.81
CA VAL A 100 -4.14 3.09 -13.28
C VAL A 100 -3.46 4.41 -12.93
N GLU A 101 -2.25 4.33 -12.39
CA GLU A 101 -1.41 5.45 -11.97
C GLU A 101 -0.46 5.94 -13.08
N GLN A 102 -0.54 5.34 -14.29
CA GLN A 102 0.32 5.66 -15.45
C GLN A 102 1.83 5.63 -15.14
N THR A 103 2.26 4.66 -14.33
CA THR A 103 3.64 4.49 -13.88
C THR A 103 4.13 3.06 -14.09
N GLU A 104 5.42 2.83 -13.89
CA GLU A 104 6.02 1.48 -13.81
C GLU A 104 5.63 0.78 -12.50
N ARG A 105 5.51 -0.55 -12.54
CA ARG A 105 5.09 -1.36 -11.39
C ARG A 105 6.06 -1.25 -10.21
N GLU A 106 7.36 -1.20 -10.50
CA GLU A 106 8.43 -1.05 -9.50
C GLU A 106 8.33 0.31 -8.79
N ASP A 107 8.17 1.39 -9.55
CA ASP A 107 8.04 2.75 -9.00
C ASP A 107 6.79 2.87 -8.12
N LEU A 108 5.66 2.29 -8.55
CA LEU A 108 4.44 2.24 -7.73
C LEU A 108 4.67 1.46 -6.43
N ALA A 109 5.42 0.36 -6.49
CA ALA A 109 5.71 -0.45 -5.32
C ALA A 109 6.60 0.29 -4.31
N ILE A 110 7.62 1.01 -4.78
CA ILE A 110 8.50 1.84 -3.95
C ILE A 110 7.66 2.93 -3.27
N ALA A 111 6.90 3.71 -4.03
CA ALA A 111 6.08 4.80 -3.49
C ALA A 111 5.04 4.30 -2.47
N ASN A 112 4.42 3.15 -2.71
CA ASN A 112 3.48 2.56 -1.76
C ASN A 112 4.19 2.02 -0.51
N SER A 113 5.40 1.46 -0.65
CA SER A 113 6.17 0.94 0.49
C SER A 113 6.59 2.06 1.45
N GLU A 114 6.93 3.24 0.93
CA GLU A 114 7.28 4.43 1.71
C GLU A 114 6.07 4.92 2.51
N ARG A 115 4.92 5.07 1.84
CA ARG A 115 3.66 5.48 2.49
C ARG A 115 3.21 4.51 3.58
N ILE A 116 3.39 3.21 3.36
CA ILE A 116 3.07 2.18 4.36
C ILE A 116 4.03 2.29 5.56
N SER A 117 5.33 2.47 5.31
CA SER A 117 6.34 2.60 6.36
C SER A 117 6.07 3.81 7.26
N GLU A 118 5.70 4.94 6.64
CA GLU A 118 5.31 6.16 7.33
C GLU A 118 4.06 5.93 8.18
N ALA A 119 3.00 5.34 7.60
CA ALA A 119 1.76 5.06 8.31
C ALA A 119 1.96 4.15 9.54
N ILE A 120 2.80 3.11 9.42
CA ILE A 120 3.15 2.23 10.55
C ILE A 120 3.90 3.01 11.63
N SER A 121 4.85 3.85 11.23
CA SER A 121 5.67 4.65 12.15
C SER A 121 4.82 5.67 12.92
N ASP A 122 3.89 6.34 12.23
CA ASP A 122 2.96 7.29 12.81
C ASP A 122 1.98 6.60 13.76
N TYR A 123 1.38 5.48 13.33
CA TYR A 123 0.48 4.68 14.16
C TYR A 123 1.14 4.30 15.49
N ARG A 124 2.39 3.84 15.44
CA ARG A 124 3.18 3.48 16.62
C ARG A 124 3.47 4.72 17.46
N ARG A 125 4.03 5.80 16.90
CA ARG A 125 4.35 7.03 17.64
C ARG A 125 3.16 7.62 18.40
N GLU A 126 1.98 7.61 17.81
CA GLU A 126 0.76 8.13 18.43
C GLU A 126 0.27 7.26 19.60
N ARG A 127 0.68 5.98 19.65
CA ARG A 127 0.27 4.99 20.66
C ARG A 127 1.38 4.57 21.62
N THR A 128 2.66 4.89 21.35
CA THR A 128 3.77 4.64 22.26
C THR A 128 3.80 5.70 23.38
N PRO A 129 3.61 5.35 24.67
CA PRO A 129 3.60 6.32 25.78
C PRO A 129 4.98 6.88 26.17
N GLU A 130 5.99 6.80 25.29
CA GLU A 130 7.41 6.95 25.66
C GLU A 130 7.87 8.39 25.92
N VAL A 131 7.00 9.39 25.86
CA VAL A 131 7.32 10.77 26.30
C VAL A 131 6.39 11.27 27.42
N LEU A 132 5.59 10.41 28.04
CA LEU A 132 4.84 10.77 29.26
C LEU A 132 5.56 10.38 30.57
N ARG A 133 6.66 9.61 30.51
CA ARG A 133 7.42 9.23 31.73
C ARG A 133 8.69 10.02 31.99
N LYS A 134 9.30 10.66 30.98
CA LYS A 134 10.59 11.35 31.19
C LYS A 134 10.46 12.74 31.83
N HIS A 135 9.36 13.47 31.58
CA HIS A 135 9.14 14.77 32.22
C HIS A 135 8.23 14.74 33.44
N THR A 136 7.44 13.68 33.63
CA THR A 136 6.62 13.54 34.86
C THR A 136 7.51 13.25 36.08
N VAL A 137 8.59 12.47 35.90
CA VAL A 137 9.56 12.21 36.98
C VAL A 137 10.42 13.44 37.27
N GLU A 138 10.89 14.17 36.26
CA GLU A 138 11.62 15.43 36.45
C GLU A 138 10.74 16.50 37.10
N ALA A 139 9.49 16.65 36.67
CA ALA A 139 8.55 17.61 37.25
C ALA A 139 8.18 17.26 38.70
N LEU A 140 7.95 15.98 39.01
CA LEU A 140 7.71 15.53 40.40
C LEU A 140 8.95 15.68 41.27
N ALA A 141 10.15 15.39 40.75
CA ALA A 141 11.40 15.57 41.48
C ALA A 141 11.69 17.05 41.77
N ALA A 142 11.47 17.93 40.80
CA ALA A 142 11.61 19.38 41.00
C ALA A 142 10.58 19.92 42.01
N MET A 143 9.34 19.43 41.97
CA MET A 143 8.30 19.84 42.90
C MET A 143 8.58 19.37 44.34
N LEU A 144 9.11 18.16 44.51
CA LEU A 144 9.55 17.65 45.82
C LEU A 144 10.80 18.38 46.34
N ALA A 145 11.74 18.73 45.47
CA ALA A 145 12.93 19.50 45.85
C ALA A 145 12.59 20.93 46.28
N LEU A 146 11.53 21.53 45.74
CA LEU A 146 11.05 22.86 46.16
C LEU A 146 10.25 22.83 47.48
N ALA A 147 9.79 21.65 47.90
CA ALA A 147 8.95 21.45 49.08
C ALA A 147 9.73 21.02 50.35
N LEU A 148 11.06 20.86 50.26
CA LEU A 148 11.96 20.50 51.37
C LEU A 148 12.76 21.70 51.87
#